data_AF-A0A9R1WV50-F1
#
_entry.id   AF-A0A9R1WV50-F1
#
_cell.length_a   1.000
_cell.length_b   1.000
_cell.length_c   1.000
_cell.angle_alpha   90.00
_cell.angle_beta   90.00
_cell.angle_gamma   90.00
#
_symmetry.space_group_name_H-M   'P 1'
#
loop_
_entity.id
_entity.type
_entity.pdbx_description
1 polymer ?
#
loop_
_entity_poly.entity_id
_entity_poly.type
_entity_poly.pdbx_seq_one_letter_code
_entity_poly.pdbx_strand_id
1 'polypeptide(L)'
;MNGVGFPNKAMQLVVSLWDGSSWATDGGKTKANWAHAPFLAHFQDFRIDGCVSSPSGPNKDCYSSRYPWNNQRFWQLNSRQLRAYENVKRKYMNYDYCTDRSRYRVPPPECHEW
;
A
#
# COMPACT_ATOMS: atom_id res chain seq x y z
N MET A 1 -0.09 8.48 25.71
CA MET A 1 -0.65 8.68 24.36
C MET A 1 -0.05 7.59 23.48
N ASN A 2 -0.85 6.63 23.03
CA ASN A 2 -0.39 5.60 22.11
C ASN A 2 -0.53 6.17 20.69
N GLY A 3 0.57 6.25 19.95
CA GLY A 3 0.55 6.70 18.54
C GLY A 3 -0.11 5.67 17.62
N VAL A 4 -0.26 6.02 16.35
CA VAL A 4 -0.70 5.08 15.30
C VAL A 4 0.41 4.06 15.05
N GLY A 5 0.06 2.77 14.93
CA GLY A 5 1.03 1.71 14.65
C GLY A 5 1.65 1.87 13.27
N PHE A 6 2.98 1.73 13.19
CA PHE A 6 3.72 1.76 11.92
C PHE A 6 4.36 0.38 11.64
N PRO A 7 4.41 -0.09 10.38
CA PRO A 7 5.04 -1.37 10.04
C PRO A 7 6.48 -1.47 10.55
N ASN A 8 6.75 -2.47 11.41
CA ASN A 8 8.06 -2.64 12.06
C ASN A 8 8.54 -4.11 12.12
N LYS A 9 7.88 -5.01 11.41
CA LYS A 9 8.23 -6.43 11.32
C LYS A 9 8.75 -6.75 9.93
N ALA A 10 9.62 -7.76 9.84
CA ALA A 10 10.04 -8.29 8.54
C ALA A 10 8.81 -8.79 7.77
N MET A 11 8.78 -8.52 6.46
CA MET A 11 7.67 -8.85 5.57
C MET A 11 8.14 -9.69 4.39
N GLN A 12 7.19 -10.35 3.72
CA GLN A 12 7.41 -11.10 2.49
C GLN A 12 6.56 -10.51 1.36
N LEU A 13 7.07 -10.57 0.13
CA LEU A 13 6.31 -10.22 -1.06
C LEU A 13 5.48 -11.42 -1.52
N VAL A 14 4.19 -11.20 -1.73
CA VAL A 14 3.25 -12.22 -2.19
C VAL A 14 2.46 -11.67 -3.36
N VAL A 15 2.32 -12.47 -4.41
CA VAL A 15 1.49 -12.15 -5.59
C VAL A 15 0.46 -13.26 -5.74
N SER A 16 -0.79 -12.90 -6.00
CA SER A 16 -1.88 -13.87 -6.16
C SER A 16 -2.93 -13.36 -7.15
N LEU A 17 -3.59 -14.29 -7.82
CA LEU A 17 -4.81 -14.09 -8.60
C LEU A 17 -5.87 -15.01 -8.01
N TRP A 18 -6.98 -14.45 -7.51
CA TRP A 18 -8.00 -15.22 -6.80
C TRP A 18 -9.39 -14.59 -6.96
N ASP A 19 -10.43 -15.37 -6.64
CA ASP A 19 -11.83 -14.95 -6.78
C ASP A 19 -12.31 -14.13 -5.57
N GLY A 20 -12.40 -12.82 -5.76
CA GLY A 20 -12.91 -11.85 -4.79
C GLY A 20 -14.41 -11.53 -4.92
N SER A 21 -15.23 -12.41 -5.53
CA SER A 21 -16.63 -12.13 -5.90
C SER A 21 -17.54 -11.65 -4.77
N SER A 22 -17.18 -11.83 -3.49
CA SER A 22 -17.96 -11.30 -2.37
C SER A 22 -17.84 -9.77 -2.20
N TRP A 23 -16.81 -9.12 -2.77
CA TRP A 23 -16.56 -7.69 -2.55
C TRP A 23 -15.92 -6.93 -3.73
N ALA A 24 -15.19 -7.60 -4.62
CA ALA A 24 -14.24 -6.95 -5.53
C ALA A 24 -14.88 -6.00 -6.56
N THR A 25 -15.97 -6.42 -7.23
CA THR A 25 -16.62 -5.63 -8.28
C THR A 25 -18.00 -5.17 -7.81
N ASP A 26 -18.25 -3.85 -7.90
CA ASP A 26 -19.51 -3.21 -7.47
C ASP A 26 -19.91 -3.55 -6.02
N GLY A 27 -18.92 -3.66 -5.12
CA GLY A 27 -19.14 -4.09 -3.73
C GLY A 27 -19.64 -5.54 -3.62
N GLY A 28 -19.30 -6.39 -4.59
CA GLY A 28 -19.69 -7.79 -4.67
C GLY A 28 -20.99 -8.06 -5.43
N LYS A 29 -21.61 -7.06 -6.06
CA LYS A 29 -22.83 -7.26 -6.88
C LYS A 29 -22.53 -7.99 -8.19
N THR A 30 -21.39 -7.70 -8.80
CA THR A 30 -20.94 -8.33 -10.04
C THR A 30 -19.99 -9.47 -9.72
N LYS A 31 -20.36 -10.70 -10.09
CA LYS A 31 -19.62 -11.94 -9.79
C LYS A 31 -18.69 -12.31 -10.96
N ALA A 32 -17.63 -13.05 -10.66
CA ALA A 32 -16.77 -13.62 -11.70
C ALA A 32 -17.58 -14.56 -12.61
N ASN A 33 -17.57 -14.30 -13.92
CA ASN A 33 -18.17 -15.19 -14.89
C ASN A 33 -17.13 -16.21 -15.37
N TRP A 34 -17.19 -17.41 -14.81
CA TRP A 34 -16.27 -18.50 -15.11
C TRP A 34 -16.38 -19.05 -16.54
N ALA A 35 -17.43 -18.71 -17.29
CA ALA A 35 -17.49 -18.99 -18.73
C ALA A 35 -16.40 -18.26 -19.54
N HIS A 36 -15.81 -17.18 -18.99
CA HIS A 36 -14.70 -16.44 -19.61
C HIS A 36 -13.31 -16.91 -19.15
N ALA A 37 -13.23 -18.03 -18.42
CA ALA A 37 -11.95 -18.60 -18.02
C ALA A 37 -11.15 -19.09 -19.26
N PRO A 38 -9.80 -19.13 -19.19
CA PRO A 38 -8.97 -18.83 -18.02
C PRO A 38 -8.77 -17.33 -17.77
N PHE A 39 -8.75 -16.93 -16.50
CA PHE A 39 -8.30 -15.61 -16.07
C PHE A 39 -6.77 -15.63 -15.95
N LEU A 40 -6.08 -14.83 -16.77
CA LEU A 40 -4.62 -14.84 -16.84
C LEU A 40 -4.05 -13.50 -16.38
N ALA A 41 -3.07 -13.56 -15.49
CA ALA A 41 -2.24 -12.43 -15.10
C ALA A 41 -0.77 -12.77 -15.40
N HIS A 42 -0.11 -11.94 -16.18
CA HIS A 42 1.30 -12.09 -16.53
C HIS A 42 2.15 -11.12 -15.72
N PHE A 43 3.20 -11.64 -15.09
CA PHE A 43 4.11 -10.88 -14.24
C PHE A 43 5.54 -11.00 -14.78
N GLN A 44 6.28 -9.90 -14.73
CA GLN A 44 7.67 -9.83 -15.16
C GLN A 44 8.43 -8.84 -14.26
N ASP A 45 9.75 -8.73 -14.45
CA ASP A 45 10.61 -7.76 -13.76
C ASP A 45 10.60 -7.88 -12.23
N PHE A 46 10.72 -9.13 -11.72
CA PHE A 46 10.82 -9.42 -10.28
C PHE A 46 12.16 -8.93 -9.68
N ARG A 47 12.28 -7.61 -9.50
CA ARG A 47 13.44 -6.98 -8.85
C ARG A 47 13.08 -6.57 -7.43
N ILE A 48 13.75 -7.18 -6.46
CA ILE A 48 13.61 -6.84 -5.04
C ILE A 48 14.87 -6.10 -4.62
N ASP A 49 14.74 -4.79 -4.38
CA ASP A 49 15.75 -3.98 -3.71
C ASP A 49 15.25 -3.69 -2.30
N GLY A 50 15.79 -4.40 -1.32
CA GLY A 50 15.33 -4.36 0.07
C GLY A 50 16.39 -4.88 1.01
N CYS A 51 16.22 -4.60 2.30
CA CYS A 51 17.07 -5.15 3.34
C CYS A 51 16.49 -6.46 3.88
N VAL A 52 17.23 -7.56 3.68
CA VAL A 52 16.83 -8.90 4.15
C VAL A 52 16.88 -8.95 5.67
N SER A 53 15.78 -9.41 6.28
CA SER A 53 15.61 -9.52 7.73
C SER A 53 14.74 -10.71 8.08
N SER A 54 15.04 -11.39 9.18
CA SER A 54 14.22 -12.49 9.71
C SER A 54 13.25 -11.97 10.79
N PRO A 55 12.02 -12.52 10.89
CA PRO A 55 11.13 -12.25 12.02
C PRO A 55 11.74 -12.63 13.39
N SER A 56 12.54 -13.70 13.44
CA SER A 56 13.18 -14.22 14.67
C SER A 56 14.49 -13.53 15.02
N GLY A 57 15.08 -12.77 14.08
CA GLY A 57 16.33 -12.05 14.26
C GLY A 57 16.36 -10.84 13.32
N PRO A 58 15.73 -9.72 13.71
CA PRO A 58 15.66 -8.54 12.87
C PRO A 58 17.05 -8.02 12.53
N ASN A 59 17.31 -7.81 11.24
CA ASN A 59 18.58 -7.27 10.78
C ASN A 59 18.65 -5.76 11.10
N LYS A 60 19.48 -5.39 12.08
CA LYS A 60 19.64 -3.98 12.48
C LYS A 60 20.34 -3.14 11.42
N ASP A 61 21.08 -3.75 10.48
CA ASP A 61 21.71 -3.02 9.39
C ASP A 61 20.69 -2.40 8.44
N CYS A 62 19.43 -2.85 8.43
CA CYS A 62 18.36 -2.24 7.63
C CYS A 62 18.10 -0.78 7.95
N TYR A 63 18.55 -0.29 9.12
CA TYR A 63 18.46 1.11 9.53
C TYR A 63 19.72 1.93 9.17
N SER A 64 20.74 1.31 8.57
CA SER A 64 22.00 1.98 8.26
C SER A 64 21.86 2.92 7.06
N SER A 65 22.77 3.90 6.99
CA SER A 65 22.83 4.87 5.89
C SER A 65 23.27 4.26 4.54
N ARG A 66 23.61 2.96 4.51
CA ARG A 66 23.95 2.24 3.27
C ARG A 66 22.75 2.12 2.34
N TYR A 67 21.56 2.03 2.91
CA TYR A 67 20.32 1.91 2.14
C TYR A 67 19.80 3.30 1.75
N PRO A 68 19.61 3.59 0.44
CA PRO A 68 19.26 4.93 -0.02
C PRO A 68 17.99 5.48 0.63
N TRP A 69 16.95 4.66 0.83
CA TRP A 69 15.67 5.06 1.42
C TRP A 69 15.77 5.55 2.88
N ASN A 70 16.86 5.23 3.59
CA ASN A 70 17.10 5.78 4.92
C ASN A 70 17.64 7.22 4.90
N ASN A 71 18.03 7.74 3.73
CA ASN A 71 18.45 9.14 3.60
C ASN A 71 17.24 10.09 3.73
N GLN A 72 17.43 11.18 4.48
CA GLN A 72 16.41 12.19 4.76
C GLN A 72 15.70 12.72 3.50
N ARG A 73 16.38 12.77 2.36
CA ARG A 73 15.79 13.21 1.08
C ARG A 73 14.62 12.33 0.60
N PHE A 74 14.48 11.12 1.13
CA PHE A 74 13.40 10.18 0.80
C PHE A 74 12.33 10.06 1.89
N TRP A 75 12.47 10.78 3.01
CA TRP A 75 11.48 10.74 4.08
C TRP A 75 10.20 11.50 3.73
N GLN A 76 10.27 12.37 2.73
CA GLN A 76 9.13 13.12 2.22
C GLN A 76 9.18 13.17 0.69
N LEU A 77 8.00 13.30 0.09
CA LEU A 77 7.89 13.58 -1.34
C LEU A 77 8.42 14.98 -1.64
N ASN A 78 9.17 15.12 -2.73
CA ASN A 78 9.50 16.45 -3.23
C ASN A 78 8.26 17.13 -3.83
N SER A 79 8.33 18.45 -4.06
CA SER A 79 7.17 19.24 -4.51
C SER A 79 6.58 18.76 -5.85
N ARG A 80 7.39 18.18 -6.74
CA ARG A 80 6.90 17.64 -8.02
C ARG A 80 6.13 16.33 -7.79
N GLN A 81 6.64 15.46 -6.94
CA GLN A 81 5.98 14.21 -6.55
C GLN A 81 4.68 14.48 -5.80
N LEU A 82 4.68 15.45 -4.88
CA LEU A 82 3.48 15.84 -4.13
C LEU A 82 2.37 16.35 -5.06
N ARG A 83 2.70 17.24 -6.01
CA ARG A 83 1.73 17.70 -7.03
C ARG A 83 1.18 16.57 -7.89
N ALA A 84 2.01 15.59 -8.23
CA ALA A 84 1.56 14.42 -8.99
C ALA A 84 0.59 13.56 -8.16
N TYR A 85 0.93 13.31 -6.89
CA TYR A 85 0.07 12.63 -5.93
C TYR A 85 -1.29 13.34 -5.76
N GLU A 86 -1.29 14.65 -5.54
CA GLU A 86 -2.52 15.46 -5.43
C GLU A 86 -3.37 15.41 -6.71
N ASN A 87 -2.73 15.45 -7.88
CA ASN A 87 -3.43 15.34 -9.15
C ASN A 87 -4.15 13.99 -9.27
N VAL A 88 -3.46 12.91 -8.89
CA VAL A 88 -4.04 11.55 -8.90
C VAL A 88 -5.22 11.46 -7.94
N LYS A 89 -5.05 11.93 -6.69
CA LYS A 89 -6.12 11.96 -5.70
C LYS A 89 -7.34 12.73 -6.18
N ARG A 90 -7.13 13.92 -6.76
CA ARG A 90 -8.24 14.76 -7.22
C ARG A 90 -9.00 14.18 -8.41
N LYS A 91 -8.31 13.49 -9.33
CA LYS A 91 -8.90 13.09 -10.62
C LYS A 91 -9.34 11.64 -10.70
N TYR A 92 -8.70 10.73 -9.98
CA TYR A 92 -8.85 9.29 -10.20
C TYR A 92 -9.20 8.48 -8.94
N MET A 93 -9.24 9.10 -7.76
CA MET A 93 -9.55 8.41 -6.51
C MET A 93 -11.06 8.24 -6.33
N ASN A 94 -11.53 6.99 -6.32
CA ASN A 94 -12.96 6.67 -6.17
C ASN A 94 -13.39 6.40 -4.73
N TYR A 95 -12.44 6.12 -3.82
CA TYR A 95 -12.70 5.86 -2.40
C TYR A 95 -11.49 6.26 -1.57
N ASP A 96 -11.74 6.89 -0.42
CA ASP A 96 -10.71 7.27 0.57
C ASP A 96 -11.29 7.14 1.98
N TYR A 97 -10.72 6.21 2.77
CA TYR A 97 -11.17 5.93 4.14
C TYR A 97 -11.02 7.15 5.08
N CYS A 98 -10.09 8.06 4.81
CA CYS A 98 -9.92 9.28 5.60
C CYS A 98 -11.12 10.23 5.48
N THR A 99 -11.84 10.16 4.35
CA THR A 99 -13.03 10.99 4.06
C THR A 99 -14.34 10.23 4.26
N ASP A 100 -14.30 8.92 4.46
CA ASP A 100 -15.49 8.10 4.71
C ASP A 100 -16.04 8.34 6.12
N ARG A 101 -16.91 9.33 6.24
CA ARG A 101 -17.59 9.68 7.50
C ARG A 101 -18.64 8.67 7.93
N SER A 102 -19.09 7.79 7.02
CA SER A 102 -20.04 6.73 7.34
C SER A 102 -19.37 5.63 8.16
N ARG A 103 -18.13 5.27 7.77
CA ARG A 103 -17.31 4.29 8.45
C ARG A 103 -16.55 4.90 9.64
N TYR A 104 -15.97 6.09 9.45
CA TYR A 104 -15.17 6.80 10.44
C TYR A 104 -15.76 8.18 10.73
N ARG A 105 -16.66 8.24 11.73
CA ARG A 105 -17.28 9.51 12.16
C ARG A 105 -16.23 10.57 12.50
N VAL A 106 -15.18 10.15 13.19
CA VAL A 106 -13.94 10.93 13.39
C VAL A 106 -12.87 10.29 12.53
N PRO A 107 -12.19 11.04 11.64
CA PRO A 107 -11.12 10.47 10.84
C PRO A 107 -10.01 9.87 11.70
N PRO A 108 -9.38 8.77 11.24
CA PRO A 108 -8.21 8.21 11.89
C PRO A 108 -7.06 9.24 12.04
N PRO A 109 -6.24 9.16 13.12
CA PRO A 109 -5.26 10.20 13.43
C PRO A 109 -4.22 10.47 12.32
N GLU A 110 -3.86 9.46 11.56
CA GLU A 110 -2.90 9.54 10.44
C GLU A 110 -3.43 10.32 9.23
N CYS A 111 -4.74 10.58 9.16
CA CYS A 111 -5.36 11.29 8.05
C CYS A 111 -5.13 12.80 8.08
N HIS A 112 -4.54 13.33 9.15
CA HIS A 112 -4.27 14.76 9.32
C HIS A 112 -2.86 15.20 8.87
N GLU A 113 -2.03 14.25 8.42
CA GLU A 113 -0.62 14.50 8.10
C GLU A 113 -0.35 14.97 6.65
N TRP A 114 -1.36 15.44 5.91
CA TRP A 114 -1.21 15.85 4.50
C TRP A 114 -2.04 17.07 4.12
#